data_AF-A0A6N7FAW3-F1
#
_entry.id   AF-A0A6N7FAW3-F1
#
_cell.length_a   1.000
_cell.length_b   1.000
_cell.length_c   1.000
_cell.angle_alpha   90.00
_cell.angle_beta   90.00
_cell.angle_gamma   90.00
#
_symmetry.space_group_name_H-M   'P 1'
#
loop_
_entity.id
_entity.type
_entity.pdbx_description
1 polymer ?
#
loop_
_entity_poly.entity_id
_entity_poly.type
_entity_poly.pdbx_seq_one_letter_code
_entity_poly.pdbx_strand_id
1 'polypeptide(L)'
;MAIRLDQTQALRLWHGALACSVRCDGPDLSARQMAILLTVYLSPEPHTVRGLAADLNVSKPAVTRALDRLAGFGFIRRARDEADRRSVLLRRTVKGSVYLSEFAALIGDAYDGLQQPARISSGDGAAILAEPSPDGA
;
A
#
# COMPACT_ATOMS: atom_id res chain seq x y z
N MET A 1 -15.89 -4.44 14.20
CA MET A 1 -16.58 -3.31 13.53
C MET A 1 -16.21 -3.35 12.06
N ALA A 2 -17.18 -3.42 11.15
CA ALA A 2 -16.90 -3.45 9.72
C ALA A 2 -16.74 -2.02 9.19
N ILE A 3 -15.58 -1.71 8.60
CA ILE A 3 -15.35 -0.43 7.92
C ILE A 3 -16.00 -0.53 6.54
N ARG A 4 -16.97 0.35 6.22
CA ARG A 4 -17.51 0.48 4.87
C ARG A 4 -16.90 1.71 4.20
N LEU A 5 -16.20 1.48 3.09
CA LEU A 5 -15.68 2.51 2.21
C LEU A 5 -16.44 2.44 0.89
N ASP A 6 -16.83 3.59 0.36
CA ASP A 6 -17.26 3.67 -1.05
C ASP A 6 -16.05 3.55 -2.00
N GLN A 7 -16.31 3.46 -3.31
CA GLN A 7 -15.26 3.30 -4.31
C GLN A 7 -14.25 4.46 -4.33
N THR A 8 -14.70 5.69 -4.14
CA THR A 8 -13.84 6.89 -4.16
C THR A 8 -13.02 6.98 -2.88
N GLN A 9 -13.63 6.68 -1.73
CA GLN A 9 -12.94 6.61 -0.45
C GLN A 9 -11.86 5.51 -0.47
N ALA A 10 -12.17 4.32 -1.00
CA ALA A 10 -11.20 3.24 -1.14
C ALA A 10 -10.03 3.63 -2.05
N LEU A 11 -10.30 4.29 -3.18
CA LEU A 11 -9.25 4.75 -4.08
C LEU A 11 -8.39 5.85 -3.45
N ARG A 12 -9.01 6.80 -2.72
CA ARG A 12 -8.28 7.85 -1.99
C ARG A 12 -7.42 7.29 -0.87
N LEU A 13 -7.92 6.30 -0.12
CA LEU A 13 -7.15 5.58 0.89
C LEU A 13 -5.89 4.99 0.28
N TRP A 14 -6.05 4.22 -0.80
CA TRP A 14 -4.94 3.56 -1.47
C TRP A 14 -3.95 4.56 -2.07
N HIS A 15 -4.44 5.62 -2.71
CA HIS A 15 -3.61 6.70 -3.23
C HIS A 15 -2.80 7.39 -2.11
N GLY A 16 -3.43 7.73 -0.99
CA GLY A 16 -2.76 8.39 0.14
C GLY A 16 -1.64 7.53 0.72
N ALA A 17 -1.93 6.26 1.01
CA ALA A 17 -0.95 5.31 1.53
C ALA A 17 0.24 5.12 0.57
N LEU A 18 -0.03 4.93 -0.73
CA LEU A 18 1.03 4.80 -1.74
C LEU A 18 1.88 6.08 -1.86
N ALA A 19 1.25 7.25 -1.94
CA ALA A 19 1.96 8.52 -2.06
C ALA A 19 2.82 8.82 -0.83
N CYS A 20 2.35 8.48 0.39
CA CYS A 20 3.16 8.58 1.59
C CYS A 20 4.32 7.57 1.57
N SER A 21 4.08 6.32 1.17
CA SER A 21 5.14 5.30 1.13
C SER A 21 6.31 5.65 0.23
N VAL A 22 6.05 6.34 -0.90
CA VAL A 22 7.10 6.83 -1.83
C VAL A 22 7.87 8.02 -1.26
N ARG A 23 7.26 8.80 -0.36
CA ARG A 23 7.90 9.95 0.31
C ARG A 23 8.71 9.55 1.54
N CYS A 24 8.45 8.37 2.10
CA CYS A 24 9.23 7.82 3.20
C CYS A 24 10.59 7.31 2.70
N ASP A 25 11.61 7.35 3.57
CA ASP A 25 12.99 6.87 3.28
C ASP A 25 13.10 5.32 3.23
N GLY A 26 12.08 4.64 2.71
CA GLY A 26 12.01 3.18 2.58
C GLY A 26 12.41 2.67 1.19
N PRO A 27 12.56 1.33 1.03
CA PRO A 27 12.77 0.76 -0.29
C PRO A 27 11.54 0.95 -1.18
N ASP A 28 11.77 1.42 -2.41
CA ASP A 28 10.74 1.54 -3.44
C ASP A 28 10.38 0.15 -3.99
N LEU A 29 9.26 -0.38 -3.49
CA LEU A 29 8.72 -1.67 -3.94
C LEU A 29 7.77 -1.43 -5.12
N SER A 30 8.08 -2.06 -6.25
CA SER A 30 7.12 -2.18 -7.35
C SER A 30 5.82 -2.81 -6.86
N ALA A 31 4.69 -2.49 -7.52
CA ALA A 31 3.39 -3.06 -7.20
C ALA A 31 3.41 -4.61 -7.12
N ARG A 32 4.23 -5.27 -7.96
CA ARG A 32 4.39 -6.72 -7.95
C ARG A 32 5.11 -7.23 -6.69
N GLN A 33 6.18 -6.56 -6.28
CA GLN A 33 6.91 -6.91 -5.06
C GLN A 33 6.02 -6.69 -3.83
N MET A 34 5.29 -5.58 -3.78
CA MET A 34 4.32 -5.31 -2.72
C MET A 34 3.23 -6.38 -2.67
N ALA A 35 2.62 -6.72 -3.81
CA ALA A 35 1.59 -7.76 -3.88
C ALA A 35 2.10 -9.12 -3.37
N ILE A 36 3.28 -9.55 -3.82
CA ILE A 36 3.90 -10.80 -3.35
C ILE A 36 4.20 -10.75 -1.85
N LEU A 37 4.73 -9.64 -1.34
CA LEU A 37 5.04 -9.48 0.07
C LEU A 37 3.77 -9.58 0.91
N LEU A 38 2.70 -8.88 0.53
CA LEU A 38 1.40 -8.96 1.21
C LEU A 38 0.83 -10.38 1.17
N THR A 39 0.89 -11.08 0.04
CA THR A 39 0.43 -12.48 -0.04
C THR A 39 1.21 -13.38 0.93
N VAL A 40 2.53 -13.25 1.01
CA VAL A 40 3.36 -14.05 1.91
C VAL A 40 3.04 -13.78 3.39
N TYR A 41 2.59 -12.59 3.75
CA TYR A 41 2.34 -12.21 5.15
C TYR A 41 0.88 -12.34 5.60
N LEU A 42 -0.07 -12.20 4.68
CA LEU A 42 -1.49 -12.16 4.99
C LEU A 42 -2.24 -13.45 4.62
N SER A 43 -1.71 -14.24 3.68
CA SER A 43 -2.30 -15.53 3.31
C SER A 43 -1.72 -16.70 4.14
N PRO A 44 -2.44 -17.82 4.27
CA PRO A 44 -1.92 -19.02 4.93
C PRO A 44 -0.68 -19.61 4.23
N GLU A 45 0.25 -20.17 5.01
CA GLU A 45 1.38 -20.98 4.53
C GLU A 45 0.92 -22.36 4.01
N PRO A 46 1.72 -23.10 3.20
CA PRO A 46 3.08 -22.81 2.73
C PRO A 46 3.15 -21.97 1.44
N HIS A 47 4.10 -21.04 1.39
CA HIS A 47 4.33 -20.21 0.21
C HIS A 47 5.47 -20.75 -0.65
N THR A 48 5.19 -20.99 -1.93
CA THR A 48 6.17 -21.41 -2.95
C THR A 48 6.14 -20.46 -4.14
N VAL A 49 7.22 -20.45 -4.94
CA VAL A 49 7.27 -19.71 -6.21
C VAL A 49 6.13 -20.13 -7.14
N ARG A 50 5.81 -21.42 -7.18
CA ARG A 50 4.73 -21.97 -8.01
C ARG A 50 3.36 -21.48 -7.55
N GLY A 51 3.09 -21.52 -6.25
CA GLY A 51 1.83 -21.04 -5.68
C GLY A 51 1.62 -19.56 -5.97
N LEU A 52 2.60 -18.72 -5.63
CA LEU A 52 2.54 -17.29 -5.89
C LEU A 52 2.34 -16.93 -7.38
N ALA A 53 2.98 -17.67 -8.28
CA ALA A 53 2.80 -17.47 -9.72
C ALA A 53 1.37 -17.77 -10.18
N ALA A 54 0.75 -18.83 -9.62
CA ALA A 54 -0.63 -19.18 -9.90
C ALA A 54 -1.60 -18.16 -9.30
N ASP A 55 -1.43 -17.82 -8.02
CA ASP A 55 -2.33 -16.93 -7.27
C ASP A 55 -2.39 -15.54 -7.89
N LEU A 56 -1.24 -15.01 -8.33
CA LEU A 56 -1.14 -13.68 -8.93
C LEU A 56 -1.27 -13.69 -10.46
N ASN A 57 -1.48 -14.85 -11.09
CA ASN A 57 -1.53 -15.05 -12.54
C ASN A 57 -0.35 -14.42 -13.30
N VAL A 58 0.88 -14.73 -12.87
CA VAL A 58 2.12 -14.16 -13.43
C VAL A 58 3.17 -15.24 -13.67
N SER A 59 4.16 -14.95 -14.50
CA SER A 59 5.21 -15.94 -14.81
C SER A 59 6.11 -16.22 -13.60
N LYS A 60 6.53 -17.49 -13.45
CA LYS A 60 7.48 -17.90 -12.40
C LYS A 60 8.77 -17.06 -12.39
N PRO A 61 9.41 -16.72 -13.54
CA PRO A 61 10.58 -15.86 -13.54
C PRO A 61 10.31 -14.45 -12.97
N ALA A 62 9.13 -13.90 -13.18
CA ALA A 62 8.76 -12.61 -12.59
C ALA A 62 8.64 -12.70 -11.07
N VAL A 63 8.06 -13.79 -10.56
CA VAL A 63 7.99 -14.07 -9.11
C VAL A 63 9.38 -14.25 -8.53
N THR A 64 10.24 -15.08 -9.15
CA THR A 64 11.61 -15.30 -8.68
C THR A 64 12.39 -13.98 -8.55
N ARG A 65 12.36 -13.12 -9.58
CA ARG A 65 13.04 -11.81 -9.55
C ARG A 65 12.50 -10.91 -8.44
N ALA A 66 11.18 -10.88 -8.22
CA ALA A 66 10.59 -10.10 -7.15
C ALA A 66 11.04 -10.62 -5.77
N LEU A 67 11.02 -11.95 -5.59
CA LEU A 67 11.48 -12.59 -4.37
C LEU A 67 12.98 -12.38 -4.13
N ASP A 68 13.81 -12.32 -5.17
CA ASP A 68 15.25 -12.02 -5.03
C ASP A 68 15.45 -10.63 -4.42
N ARG A 69 14.69 -9.64 -4.91
CA ARG A 69 14.73 -8.27 -4.39
C ARG A 69 14.21 -8.20 -2.95
N LEU A 70 13.07 -8.83 -2.66
CA LEU A 70 12.51 -8.87 -1.30
C LEU A 70 13.44 -9.58 -0.30
N ALA A 71 14.13 -10.64 -0.73
CA ALA A 71 15.15 -11.30 0.07
C ALA A 71 16.38 -10.38 0.27
N GLY A 72 16.80 -9.64 -0.77
CA GLY A 72 17.85 -8.64 -0.67
C GLY A 72 17.54 -7.50 0.32
N PHE A 73 16.27 -7.09 0.42
CA PHE A 73 15.82 -6.16 1.47
C PHE A 73 15.73 -6.80 2.86
N GLY A 74 15.79 -8.12 2.94
CA GLY A 74 15.65 -8.89 4.19
C GLY A 74 14.20 -9.09 4.63
N PHE A 75 13.22 -8.83 3.76
CA PHE A 75 11.79 -8.95 4.07
C PHE A 75 11.25 -10.37 4.01
N ILE A 76 11.97 -11.27 3.34
CA ILE A 76 11.66 -12.70 3.28
C ILE A 76 12.94 -13.53 3.32
N ARG A 77 12.83 -14.81 3.63
CA ARG A 77 13.92 -15.80 3.49
C ARG A 77 13.45 -16.99 2.66
N ARG A 78 14.38 -17.58 1.92
CA ARG A 78 14.17 -18.84 1.20
C ARG A 78 14.77 -19.97 2.01
N ALA A 79 13.99 -21.00 2.28
CA ALA A 79 14.44 -22.24 2.91
C ALA A 79 14.12 -23.41 1.97
N ARG A 80 15.04 -24.37 1.87
CA ARG A 80 14.70 -25.65 1.24
C ARG A 80 13.69 -26.36 2.11
N ASP A 81 12.70 -26.98 1.48
CA ASP A 81 11.79 -27.85 2.20
C ASP A 81 12.56 -29.12 2.63
N GLU A 82 12.42 -29.48 3.89
CA GLU A 82 13.08 -30.66 4.48
C GLU A 82 12.43 -31.96 4.01
N ALA A 83 11.11 -31.93 3.72
CA ALA A 83 10.37 -33.07 3.20
C ALA A 83 10.59 -33.26 1.69
N ASP A 84 10.79 -32.15 0.95
CA ASP A 84 11.08 -32.16 -0.49
C ASP A 84 12.19 -31.15 -0.84
N ARG A 85 13.43 -31.61 -0.91
CA ARG A 85 14.59 -30.74 -1.20
C ARG A 85 14.54 -30.05 -2.56
N ARG A 86 13.61 -30.42 -3.46
CA ARG A 86 13.37 -29.75 -4.75
C ARG A 86 12.48 -28.51 -4.61
N SER A 87 11.76 -28.41 -3.49
CA SER A 87 10.87 -27.29 -3.18
C SER A 87 11.57 -26.24 -2.32
N VAL A 88 11.32 -24.97 -2.64
CA VAL A 88 11.79 -23.82 -1.88
C VAL A 88 10.59 -23.14 -1.25
N LEU A 89 10.59 -23.11 0.08
CA LEU A 89 9.60 -22.43 0.90
C LEU A 89 10.06 -21.00 1.19
N LEU A 90 9.09 -20.09 1.22
CA LEU A 90 9.30 -18.72 1.64
C LEU A 90 8.91 -18.58 3.10
N ARG A 91 9.79 -17.95 3.87
CA ARG A 91 9.58 -17.66 5.28
C ARG A 91 9.53 -16.15 5.50
N ARG A 92 8.62 -15.73 6.36
CA ARG A 92 8.53 -14.36 6.87
C ARG A 92 9.77 -14.02 7.70
N THR A 93 10.08 -12.74 7.82
CA THR A 93 11.16 -12.22 8.65
C THR A 93 10.63 -11.13 9.57
N VAL A 94 11.31 -10.91 10.69
CA VAL A 94 10.99 -9.78 11.60
C VAL A 94 11.05 -8.46 10.85
N LYS A 95 12.08 -8.25 10.02
CA LYS A 95 12.23 -7.00 9.24
C LYS A 95 11.06 -6.76 8.28
N GLY A 96 10.56 -7.81 7.62
CA GLY A 96 9.39 -7.67 6.75
C GLY A 96 8.10 -7.40 7.53
N SER A 97 7.94 -8.00 8.72
CA SER A 97 6.83 -7.66 9.63
C SER A 97 6.87 -6.20 10.07
N VAL A 98 8.05 -5.67 10.42
CA VAL A 98 8.22 -4.26 10.79
C VAL A 98 7.84 -3.35 9.62
N TYR A 99 8.39 -3.61 8.42
CA TYR A 99 8.06 -2.85 7.22
C TYR A 99 6.55 -2.81 6.93
N LEU A 100 5.86 -3.95 7.04
CA LEU A 100 4.41 -4.00 6.82
C LEU A 100 3.61 -3.31 7.94
N SER A 101 4.14 -3.27 9.16
CA SER A 101 3.52 -2.53 10.27
C SER A 101 3.62 -1.03 10.04
N GLU A 102 4.78 -0.55 9.57
CA GLU A 102 4.97 0.85 9.16
C GLU A 102 4.07 1.20 7.97
N PHE A 103 3.98 0.34 6.95
CA PHE A 103 3.06 0.53 5.83
C PHE A 103 1.59 0.56 6.28
N ALA A 104 1.21 -0.28 7.25
CA ALA A 104 -0.14 -0.26 7.83
C ALA A 104 -0.43 1.06 8.58
N ALA A 105 0.56 1.66 9.23
CA ALA A 105 0.41 2.99 9.84
C ALA A 105 0.11 4.07 8.77
N LEU A 106 0.79 4.02 7.62
CA LEU A 106 0.50 4.95 6.50
C LEU A 106 -0.93 4.79 5.96
N ILE A 107 -1.46 3.56 5.95
CA ILE A 107 -2.87 3.31 5.60
C ILE A 107 -3.80 3.91 6.66
N GLY A 108 -3.45 3.79 7.95
CA GLY A 108 -4.17 4.42 9.06
C GLY A 108 -4.23 5.95 8.92
N ASP A 109 -3.10 6.59 8.70
CA ASP A 109 -3.02 8.05 8.50
C ASP A 109 -3.85 8.51 7.28
N ALA A 110 -3.79 7.75 6.18
CA ALA A 110 -4.59 8.01 4.99
C ALA A 110 -6.10 7.82 5.26
N TYR A 111 -6.48 6.85 6.09
CA TYR A 111 -7.86 6.63 6.51
C TYR A 111 -8.38 7.77 7.40
N ASP A 112 -7.59 8.25 8.35
CA ASP A 112 -7.95 9.39 9.20
C ASP A 112 -8.17 10.66 8.38
N GLY A 113 -7.37 10.85 7.33
CA GLY A 113 -7.56 11.92 6.34
C GLY A 113 -8.87 11.81 5.54
N LEU A 114 -9.48 10.63 5.43
CA LEU A 114 -10.82 10.47 4.85
C LEU A 114 -11.93 10.90 5.82
N GLN A 115 -11.69 10.76 7.12
CA GLN A 115 -12.67 11.08 8.17
C GLN A 115 -12.67 12.56 8.54
N GLN A 116 -11.61 13.29 8.19
CA GLN A 116 -11.57 14.73 8.31
C GLN A 116 -12.02 15.35 6.98
N PRO A 117 -13.32 15.72 6.83
CA PRO A 117 -13.67 16.62 5.74
C PRO A 117 -12.77 17.84 5.89
N ALA A 118 -12.19 18.26 4.78
CA ALA A 118 -11.41 19.48 4.68
C ALA A 118 -12.05 20.51 5.60
N ARG A 119 -11.27 21.06 6.55
CA ARG A 119 -11.58 22.35 7.14
C ARG A 119 -11.59 23.33 5.96
N ILE A 120 -12.69 23.37 5.23
CA ILE A 120 -12.96 24.42 4.27
C ILE A 120 -12.94 25.67 5.12
N SER A 121 -11.94 26.50 4.86
CA SER A 121 -11.78 27.82 5.45
C SER A 121 -13.10 28.57 5.31
N SER A 122 -13.87 28.62 6.38
CA SER A 122 -14.87 29.65 6.61
C SER A 122 -14.07 30.92 6.91
N GLY A 123 -13.61 31.60 5.87
CA GLY A 123 -12.72 32.75 5.99
C GLY A 123 -12.04 33.06 4.68
N ASP A 124 -12.82 33.59 3.72
CA ASP A 124 -12.42 34.68 2.82
C ASP A 124 -13.50 34.85 1.75
N GLY A 125 -14.23 35.97 1.80
CA GLY A 125 -15.18 36.35 0.75
C GLY A 125 -16.45 37.11 1.15
N ALA A 126 -16.63 37.47 2.42
CA ALA A 126 -17.75 38.32 2.85
C ALA A 126 -17.30 39.75 3.18
N ALA A 127 -16.72 40.46 2.19
CA ALA A 127 -16.55 41.91 2.24
C ALA A 127 -16.11 42.46 0.88
N ILE A 128 -17.04 42.65 -0.08
CA ILE A 128 -17.00 43.80 -0.99
C ILE A 128 -18.43 44.30 -1.15
N LEU A 129 -18.68 45.44 -0.51
CA LEU A 129 -19.90 46.23 -0.58
C LEU A 129 -19.93 47.01 -1.90
N ALA A 130 -21.11 47.01 -2.52
CA ALA A 130 -21.73 48.09 -3.30
C ALA A 130 -20.92 48.74 -4.45
N GLU A 131 -21.30 48.42 -5.69
CA GLU A 131 -21.23 49.39 -6.78
C GLU A 131 -22.58 50.12 -6.88
N PRO A 132 -22.62 51.47 -6.83
CA PRO A 132 -23.79 52.21 -7.26
C PRO A 132 -23.79 52.31 -8.79
N SER A 133 -24.94 51.99 -9.36
CA SER A 133 -25.30 52.23 -10.75
C SER A 133 -25.15 53.72 -11.11
N PRO A 134 -24.62 54.05 -12.29
CA PRO A 134 -24.89 55.33 -12.92
C PRO A 134 -25.56 55.08 -14.27
N ASP A 135 -26.89 55.19 -14.30
CA ASP A 135 -27.59 55.50 -15.54
C ASP A 135 -28.50 56.72 -15.29
N GLY A 136 -28.19 57.79 -16.03
CA GLY A 136 -29.14 58.81 -16.51
C GLY A 136 -29.70 59.85 -15.53
N ALA A 137 -29.11 61.05 -15.55
CA ALA A 137 -29.81 62.34 -15.69
C ALA A 137 -28.82 63.48 -15.98
#